data_AF-A0A819ETI9-F1
#
_entry.id   AF-A0A819ETI9-F1
#
_cell.length_a   1.000
_cell.length_b   1.000
_cell.length_c   1.000
_cell.angle_alpha   90.00
_cell.angle_beta   90.00
_cell.angle_gamma   90.00
#
_symmetry.space_group_name_H-M   'P 1'
#
loop_
_entity.id
_entity.type
_entity.pdbx_description
1 polymer ?
#
loop_
_entity_poly.entity_id
_entity_poly.type
_entity_poly.pdbx_seq_one_letter_code
_entity_poly.pdbx_strand_id
1 'polypeptide(L)'
;MMYYYNWTEQQVKAIVITDAIADILPRHCLPIMLDVGTNNEEIASNPLYIGLRQKRVVGKEYDEFINKFMQAVVQRFGWHCLIQFEDFASQQYKKKLLEKYQKHDCAFNDNIQDTTTIILVGLLAVLRKTNKRLNNNTYLFVGSGKDRCIFALDSPFKSVMYKDKIFHPGLRSNAHIFSTIALATMTCAIRHVEDDLFLLVAEKLGSLITQKHLDSGHIYPSISTIPEMTIKIAVHLAKYLYKQKKA
;
A
#
# COMPACT_ATOMS: atom_id res chain seq x y z
N MET A 1 26.75 10.71 -4.86
CA MET A 1 26.12 11.78 -5.67
C MET A 1 24.70 11.30 -5.98
N MET A 2 23.66 12.13 -5.72
CA MET A 2 22.21 11.87 -5.83
C MET A 2 21.53 11.03 -4.71
N TYR A 3 21.15 11.69 -3.61
CA TYR A 3 20.04 11.26 -2.72
C TYR A 3 19.05 12.39 -2.43
N TYR A 4 19.10 13.49 -3.17
CA TYR A 4 18.45 14.76 -2.77
C TYR A 4 17.07 15.03 -3.42
N TYR A 5 16.58 14.18 -4.33
CA TYR A 5 15.36 14.45 -5.12
C TYR A 5 14.19 13.46 -4.92
N ASN A 6 14.22 12.58 -3.91
CA ASN A 6 13.15 11.57 -3.73
C ASN A 6 11.79 12.13 -3.26
N TRP A 7 11.69 13.41 -2.91
CA TRP A 7 10.53 13.99 -2.20
C TRP A 7 9.26 14.10 -3.04
N THR A 8 9.39 14.37 -4.34
CA THR A 8 8.28 14.40 -5.31
C THR A 8 8.09 13.05 -6.02
N GLU A 9 9.06 12.15 -5.92
CA GLU A 9 9.03 10.91 -6.68
C GLU A 9 7.98 9.93 -6.16
N GLN A 10 7.73 9.86 -4.86
CA GLN A 10 6.85 8.83 -4.29
C GLN A 10 5.39 9.06 -4.68
N GLN A 11 4.86 10.27 -4.52
CA GLN A 11 3.47 10.53 -4.90
C GLN A 11 3.30 10.47 -6.43
N VAL A 12 4.29 10.93 -7.20
CA VAL A 12 4.25 10.82 -8.66
C VAL A 12 4.34 9.35 -9.10
N LYS A 13 5.12 8.50 -8.41
CA LYS A 13 5.17 7.06 -8.66
C LYS A 13 3.79 6.43 -8.48
N ALA A 14 3.07 6.75 -7.41
CA ALA A 14 1.72 6.21 -7.21
C ALA A 14 0.78 6.54 -8.38
N ILE A 15 0.87 7.75 -8.95
CA ILE A 15 0.07 8.17 -10.11
C ILE A 15 0.45 7.37 -11.36
N VAL A 16 1.73 7.31 -11.68
CA VAL A 16 2.22 6.56 -12.87
C VAL A 16 1.84 5.08 -12.76
N ILE A 17 1.92 4.51 -11.55
CA ILE A 17 1.58 3.12 -11.30
C ILE A 17 0.07 2.88 -11.44
N THR A 18 -0.78 3.74 -10.85
CA THR A 18 -2.24 3.60 -10.94
C THR A 18 -2.75 3.77 -12.37
N ASP A 19 -2.17 4.70 -13.15
CA ASP A 19 -2.44 4.83 -14.58
C ASP A 19 -2.06 3.54 -15.33
N ALA A 20 -0.81 3.09 -15.22
CA ALA A 20 -0.31 1.93 -15.96
C ALA A 20 -0.98 0.60 -15.57
N ILE A 21 -1.44 0.45 -14.32
CA ILE A 21 -1.97 -0.82 -13.80
C ILE A 21 -3.49 -0.86 -13.78
N ALA A 22 -4.14 0.26 -13.48
CA ALA A 22 -5.58 0.32 -13.23
C ALA A 22 -6.31 1.26 -14.20
N ASP A 23 -5.62 1.88 -15.16
CA ASP A 23 -6.19 2.84 -16.13
C ASP A 23 -6.87 4.03 -15.42
N ILE A 24 -6.35 4.41 -14.25
CA ILE A 24 -6.79 5.59 -13.52
C ILE A 24 -6.09 6.79 -14.12
N LEU A 25 -6.83 7.55 -14.93
CA LEU A 25 -6.25 8.65 -15.69
C LEU A 25 -5.61 9.69 -14.77
N PRO A 26 -4.42 10.23 -15.12
CA PRO A 26 -3.69 11.18 -14.27
C PRO A 26 -4.49 12.42 -13.85
N ARG A 27 -5.50 12.83 -14.64
CA ARG A 27 -6.41 13.94 -14.32
C ARG A 27 -7.29 13.70 -13.08
N HIS A 28 -7.41 12.45 -12.63
CA HIS A 28 -8.14 12.05 -11.43
C HIS A 28 -7.23 11.93 -10.20
N CYS A 29 -5.93 12.13 -10.36
CA CYS A 29 -4.95 12.01 -9.31
C CYS A 29 -4.36 13.37 -8.95
N LEU A 30 -4.22 13.65 -7.66
CA LEU A 30 -3.62 14.89 -7.16
C LEU A 30 -2.54 14.54 -6.13
N PRO A 31 -1.24 14.59 -6.49
CA PRO A 31 -0.16 14.33 -5.55
C PRO A 31 -0.02 15.53 -4.61
N ILE A 32 -0.03 15.28 -3.30
CA ILE A 32 0.07 16.34 -2.28
C ILE A 32 1.20 16.01 -1.32
N MET A 33 2.06 17.01 -1.09
CA MET A 33 3.08 16.99 -0.04
C MET A 33 2.71 18.02 1.02
N LEU A 34 2.71 17.60 2.28
CA LEU A 34 2.46 18.45 3.43
C LEU A 34 3.79 18.90 4.03
N ASP A 35 4.26 20.08 3.63
CA ASP A 35 5.49 20.66 4.19
C ASP A 35 5.21 21.29 5.56
N VAL A 36 5.76 20.67 6.60
CA VAL A 36 5.69 21.15 7.99
C VAL A 36 7.08 21.40 8.56
N GLY A 37 8.08 21.57 7.69
CA GLY A 37 9.49 21.66 8.04
C GLY A 37 10.22 20.32 7.97
N THR A 38 11.50 20.34 8.32
CA THR A 38 12.40 19.18 8.26
C THR A 38 13.29 19.12 9.51
N ASN A 39 13.52 17.90 10.01
CA ASN A 39 14.50 17.67 11.07
C ASN A 39 15.88 17.30 10.51
N ASN A 40 15.99 17.10 9.19
CA ASN A 40 17.25 16.79 8.52
C ASN A 40 18.04 18.09 8.30
N GLU A 41 19.15 18.23 9.04
CA GLU A 41 20.01 19.42 9.01
C GLU A 41 20.83 19.55 7.73
N GLU A 42 21.19 18.42 7.11
CA GLU A 42 21.89 18.38 5.82
C GLU A 42 21.01 19.01 4.72
N ILE A 43 19.72 18.65 4.71
CA ILE A 43 18.75 19.24 3.78
C ILE A 43 18.43 20.69 4.15
N ALA A 44 18.23 20.99 5.43
CA ALA A 44 17.89 22.35 5.87
C ALA A 44 19.00 23.37 5.58
N SER A 45 20.26 22.94 5.61
CA SER A 45 21.42 23.77 5.30
C SER A 45 21.70 23.88 3.79
N ASN A 46 21.13 23.01 2.96
CA ASN A 46 21.33 23.03 1.52
C ASN A 46 20.72 24.31 0.90
N PRO A 47 21.48 25.18 0.22
CA PRO A 47 20.95 26.40 -0.41
C PRO A 47 19.86 26.14 -1.45
N LEU A 48 19.83 24.95 -2.06
CA LEU A 48 18.84 24.54 -3.06
C LEU A 48 17.58 23.91 -2.44
N TYR A 49 17.51 23.75 -1.12
CA TYR A 49 16.30 23.25 -0.47
C TYR A 49 15.14 24.24 -0.62
N ILE A 50 14.04 23.75 -1.20
CA ILE A 50 12.86 24.53 -1.56
C ILE A 50 11.75 24.51 -0.49
N GLY A 51 11.89 23.67 0.54
CA GLY A 51 10.90 23.54 1.61
C GLY A 51 11.14 24.51 2.78
N LEU A 52 10.29 24.40 3.80
CA LEU A 52 10.35 25.21 5.01
C LEU A 52 11.64 24.94 5.80
N ARG A 53 12.48 25.97 5.96
CA ARG A 53 13.73 25.92 6.72
C ARG A 53 13.51 26.07 8.24
N GLN A 54 12.71 25.16 8.77
CA GLN A 54 12.41 25.06 10.20
C GLN A 54 12.34 23.58 10.62
N LYS A 55 12.50 23.31 11.92
CA LYS A 55 12.23 21.97 12.48
C LYS A 55 10.76 21.60 12.27
N ARG A 56 10.47 20.30 12.22
CA ARG A 56 9.11 19.82 12.00
C ARG A 56 8.17 20.33 13.08
N VAL A 57 7.02 20.87 12.68
CA VAL A 57 5.90 21.14 13.59
C VAL A 57 5.41 19.82 14.17
N VAL A 58 5.14 19.79 15.47
CA VAL A 58 4.71 18.58 16.20
C VAL A 58 3.53 18.90 17.14
N GLY A 59 2.91 17.84 17.67
CA GLY A 59 1.85 17.98 18.66
C GLY A 59 0.56 18.56 18.08
N LYS A 60 -0.11 19.40 18.87
CA LYS A 60 -1.46 19.90 18.58
C LYS A 60 -1.55 20.71 17.29
N GLU A 61 -0.56 21.56 17.04
CA GLU A 61 -0.53 22.40 15.83
C GLU A 61 -0.47 21.56 14.56
N TYR A 62 0.36 20.51 14.56
CA TYR A 62 0.44 19.56 13.46
C TYR A 62 -0.89 18.80 13.27
N ASP A 63 -1.48 18.30 14.36
CA ASP A 63 -2.77 17.59 14.30
C ASP A 63 -3.91 18.48 13.78
N GLU A 64 -3.95 19.75 14.17
CA GLU A 64 -4.94 20.72 13.69
C GLU A 64 -4.75 21.02 12.20
N PHE A 65 -3.50 21.16 11.75
CA PHE A 65 -3.18 21.34 10.34
C PHE A 65 -3.66 20.14 9.50
N ILE A 66 -3.33 18.91 9.90
CA ILE A 66 -3.80 17.71 9.21
C ILE A 66 -5.33 17.65 9.19
N ASN A 67 -5.99 17.99 10.30
CA ASN A 67 -7.44 17.98 10.37
C ASN A 67 -8.09 18.98 9.41
N LYS A 68 -7.57 20.22 9.35
CA LYS A 68 -8.04 21.23 8.40
C LYS A 68 -7.80 20.80 6.96
N PHE A 69 -6.65 20.19 6.67
CA PHE A 69 -6.36 19.64 5.36
C PHE A 69 -7.38 18.57 4.94
N MET A 70 -7.64 17.57 5.79
CA MET A 70 -8.62 16.52 5.49
C MET A 70 -10.02 17.08 5.23
N GLN A 71 -10.47 18.02 6.07
CA GLN A 71 -11.75 18.71 5.90
C GLN A 71 -11.83 19.48 4.57
N ALA A 72 -10.75 20.19 4.21
CA ALA A 72 -10.69 20.95 2.96
C ALA A 72 -10.74 20.05 1.72
N VAL A 73 -10.07 18.88 1.76
CA VAL A 73 -10.11 17.89 0.67
C VAL A 73 -11.54 17.38 0.48
N VAL A 74 -12.19 16.92 1.54
CA VAL A 74 -13.57 16.41 1.47
C VAL A 74 -14.54 17.49 1.03
N GLN A 75 -14.39 18.73 1.51
CA GLN A 75 -15.21 19.86 1.09
C GLN A 75 -15.03 20.19 -0.40
N ARG A 76 -13.81 20.10 -0.93
CA ARG A 76 -13.47 20.49 -2.30
C ARG A 76 -13.77 19.43 -3.34
N PHE A 77 -13.54 18.16 -3.00
CA PHE A 77 -13.56 17.02 -3.93
C PHE A 77 -14.67 16.00 -3.60
N GLY A 78 -15.38 16.17 -2.49
CA GLY A 78 -16.48 15.31 -2.06
C GLY A 78 -16.04 14.15 -1.18
N TRP A 79 -17.01 13.55 -0.49
CA TRP A 79 -16.79 12.45 0.47
C TRP A 79 -16.29 11.15 -0.15
N HIS A 80 -16.44 10.98 -1.47
CA HIS A 80 -15.98 9.82 -2.24
C HIS A 80 -14.54 10.00 -2.78
N CYS A 81 -13.89 11.12 -2.48
CA CYS A 81 -12.49 11.34 -2.83
C CYS A 81 -11.61 10.39 -2.01
N LEU A 82 -10.88 9.51 -2.70
CA LEU A 82 -9.94 8.59 -2.06
C LEU A 82 -8.69 9.35 -1.59
N ILE A 83 -8.35 9.18 -0.31
CA ILE A 83 -7.16 9.76 0.32
C ILE A 83 -6.22 8.63 0.73
N GLN A 84 -5.14 8.46 -0.02
CA GLN A 84 -4.06 7.54 0.30
C GLN A 84 -2.99 8.26 1.12
N PHE A 85 -2.75 7.80 2.34
CA PHE A 85 -1.62 8.26 3.15
C PHE A 85 -0.37 7.43 2.86
N GLU A 86 0.75 8.10 2.59
CA GLU A 86 2.05 7.47 2.31
C GLU A 86 3.15 8.12 3.15
N ASP A 87 4.10 7.31 3.63
CA ASP A 87 5.40 7.70 4.18
C ASP A 87 5.44 8.70 5.36
N PHE A 88 4.45 8.63 6.25
CA PHE A 88 4.54 9.31 7.55
C PHE A 88 5.59 8.65 8.45
N ALA A 89 6.63 9.36 8.90
CA ALA A 89 7.77 8.74 9.59
C ALA A 89 7.43 7.87 10.83
N SER A 90 6.41 8.22 11.62
CA SER A 90 6.06 7.49 12.85
C SER A 90 4.97 6.45 12.59
N GLN A 91 5.29 5.18 12.83
CA GLN A 91 4.31 4.08 12.81
C GLN A 91 3.13 4.30 13.78
N GLN A 92 3.38 4.93 14.94
CA GLN A 92 2.29 5.29 15.86
C GLN A 92 1.39 6.35 15.24
N TYR A 93 1.98 7.30 14.53
CA TYR A 93 1.24 8.38 13.90
C TYR A 93 0.44 7.90 12.68
N LYS A 94 1.03 7.05 11.82
CA LYS A 94 0.31 6.36 10.73
C LYS A 94 -0.96 5.68 11.26
N LYS A 95 -0.81 4.90 12.33
CA LYS A 95 -1.93 4.22 12.99
C LYS A 95 -2.97 5.21 13.53
N LYS A 96 -2.54 6.27 14.23
CA LYS A 96 -3.42 7.34 14.73
C LYS A 96 -4.23 7.99 13.62
N LEU A 97 -3.59 8.33 12.49
CA LEU A 97 -4.27 8.92 11.33
C LEU A 97 -5.28 7.96 10.72
N LEU A 98 -4.86 6.70 10.50
CA LEU A 98 -5.72 5.67 9.93
C LEU A 98 -6.97 5.45 10.79
N GLU A 99 -6.79 5.21 12.10
CA GLU A 99 -7.91 4.99 13.04
C GLU A 99 -8.86 6.19 13.13
N LYS A 100 -8.34 7.42 12.94
CA LYS A 100 -9.12 8.66 12.97
C LYS A 100 -9.92 8.86 11.68
N TYR A 101 -9.27 8.75 10.52
CA TYR A 101 -9.86 9.17 9.25
C TYR A 101 -10.55 8.05 8.48
N GLN A 102 -10.13 6.78 8.61
CA GLN A 102 -10.78 5.65 7.90
C GLN A 102 -12.28 5.51 8.23
N LYS A 103 -12.69 5.91 9.45
CA LYS A 103 -14.08 5.84 9.92
C LYS A 103 -14.99 6.93 9.36
N HIS A 104 -14.42 8.01 8.85
CA HIS A 104 -15.18 9.21 8.45
C HIS A 104 -15.00 9.54 6.98
N ASP A 105 -13.79 9.33 6.47
CA ASP A 105 -13.36 9.67 5.12
C ASP A 105 -13.03 8.41 4.33
N CYS A 106 -13.02 8.54 3.00
CA CYS A 106 -12.57 7.48 2.10
C CYS A 106 -11.04 7.43 2.09
N ALA A 107 -10.45 6.86 3.15
CA ALA A 107 -9.01 6.93 3.37
C ALA A 107 -8.39 5.59 3.78
N PHE A 108 -7.14 5.38 3.38
CA PHE A 108 -6.33 4.22 3.76
C PHE A 108 -4.84 4.60 3.84
N ASN A 109 -4.02 3.73 4.44
CA ASN A 109 -2.57 3.91 4.52
C ASN A 109 -1.84 2.72 3.90
N ASP A 110 -1.07 2.97 2.85
CA ASP A 110 -0.39 1.94 2.06
C ASP A 110 0.66 1.18 2.89
N ASN A 111 1.46 1.88 3.68
CA ASN A 111 2.54 1.28 4.46
C ASN A 111 1.99 0.33 5.54
N ILE A 112 0.75 0.51 5.98
CA ILE A 112 0.06 -0.38 6.93
C ILE A 112 -0.74 -1.45 6.19
N GLN A 113 -1.73 -1.05 5.40
CA GLN A 113 -2.76 -1.95 4.89
C GLN A 113 -2.27 -2.74 3.67
N ASP A 114 -1.56 -2.12 2.73
CA ASP A 114 -1.00 -2.84 1.57
C ASP A 114 0.09 -3.81 2.01
N THR A 115 0.99 -3.36 2.89
CA THR A 115 2.06 -4.22 3.45
C THR A 115 1.47 -5.44 4.15
N THR A 116 0.41 -5.25 4.95
CA THR A 116 -0.26 -6.37 5.63
C THR A 116 -0.93 -7.31 4.64
N THR A 117 -1.57 -6.75 3.60
CA THR A 117 -2.27 -7.50 2.55
C THR A 117 -1.32 -8.37 1.75
N ILE A 118 -0.21 -7.82 1.27
CA ILE A 118 0.73 -8.59 0.46
C ILE A 118 1.43 -9.69 1.28
N ILE A 119 1.69 -9.42 2.56
CA ILE A 119 2.20 -10.41 3.50
C ILE A 119 1.20 -11.57 3.65
N LEU A 120 -0.09 -11.26 3.78
CA LEU A 120 -1.15 -12.26 3.87
C LEU A 120 -1.27 -13.08 2.58
N VAL A 121 -1.11 -12.47 1.40
CA VAL A 121 -1.09 -13.18 0.11
C VAL A 121 0.01 -14.25 0.08
N GLY A 122 1.24 -13.88 0.45
CA GLY A 122 2.36 -14.81 0.52
C GLY A 122 2.11 -15.93 1.54
N LEU A 123 1.53 -15.60 2.69
CA LEU A 123 1.17 -16.58 3.71
C LEU A 123 0.11 -17.58 3.20
N LEU A 124 -0.97 -17.10 2.57
CA LEU A 124 -2.01 -17.94 1.98
C LEU A 124 -1.44 -18.88 0.91
N ALA A 125 -0.49 -18.40 0.09
CA ALA A 125 0.21 -19.21 -0.89
C ALA A 125 1.02 -20.35 -0.24
N VAL A 126 1.75 -20.06 0.83
CA VAL A 126 2.53 -21.06 1.59
C VAL A 126 1.62 -22.07 2.29
N LEU A 127 0.52 -21.62 2.90
CA LEU A 127 -0.46 -22.51 3.55
C LEU A 127 -1.04 -23.52 2.55
N ARG A 128 -1.37 -23.06 1.33
CA ARG A 128 -1.81 -23.93 0.23
C ARG A 128 -0.72 -24.93 -0.18
N LYS A 129 0.52 -24.48 -0.37
CA LYS A 129 1.64 -25.36 -0.76
C LYS A 129 1.98 -26.41 0.30
N THR A 130 1.85 -26.05 1.57
CA THR A 130 2.17 -26.94 2.71
C THR A 130 0.97 -27.77 3.17
N ASN A 131 -0.23 -27.52 2.61
CA ASN A 131 -1.49 -28.11 3.04
C ASN A 131 -1.75 -27.96 4.55
N LYS A 132 -1.38 -26.79 5.11
CA LYS A 132 -1.57 -26.47 6.54
C LYS A 132 -2.64 -25.41 6.71
N ARG A 133 -3.33 -25.46 7.85
CA ARG A 133 -4.23 -24.38 8.30
C ARG A 133 -3.44 -23.29 9.00
N LEU A 134 -3.93 -22.05 8.95
CA LEU A 134 -3.31 -20.89 9.59
C LEU A 134 -3.00 -21.15 11.09
N ASN A 135 -3.94 -21.77 11.80
CA ASN A 135 -3.86 -22.09 13.23
C ASN A 135 -2.95 -23.27 13.59
N ASN A 136 -2.42 -24.00 12.60
CA ASN A 136 -1.54 -25.15 12.80
C ASN A 136 -0.05 -24.79 12.58
N ASN A 137 0.30 -23.51 12.68
CA ASN A 137 1.66 -23.03 12.48
C ASN A 137 2.08 -22.10 13.62
N THR A 138 3.37 -22.12 13.94
CA THR A 138 4.01 -21.15 14.82
C THR A 138 4.73 -20.11 13.97
N TYR A 139 4.45 -18.83 14.22
CA TYR A 139 5.05 -17.73 13.50
C TYR A 139 6.10 -17.05 14.37
N LEU A 140 7.35 -16.99 13.89
CA LEU A 140 8.41 -16.20 14.50
C LEU A 140 8.57 -14.91 13.72
N PHE A 141 8.50 -13.78 14.43
CA PHE A 141 8.82 -12.46 13.91
C PHE A 141 10.14 -12.02 14.54
N VAL A 142 11.18 -11.79 13.73
CA VAL A 142 12.51 -11.39 14.23
C VAL A 142 12.66 -9.86 14.08
N GLY A 143 12.81 -9.19 15.23
CA GLY A 143 12.95 -7.73 15.36
C GLY A 143 12.11 -7.16 16.50
N SER A 144 12.71 -6.36 17.38
CA SER A 144 12.05 -5.70 18.54
C SER A 144 11.75 -4.20 18.30
N GLY A 145 11.69 -3.77 17.03
CA GLY A 145 11.15 -2.49 16.55
C GLY A 145 10.01 -2.72 15.55
N LYS A 146 9.13 -1.72 15.32
CA LYS A 146 7.80 -1.78 14.67
C LYS A 146 7.72 -2.25 13.20
N ASP A 147 8.71 -2.95 12.66
CA ASP A 147 8.68 -3.51 11.32
C ASP A 147 8.58 -5.04 11.40
N ARG A 148 7.34 -5.53 11.34
CA ARG A 148 7.03 -6.97 11.31
C ARG A 148 7.15 -7.47 9.88
N CYS A 149 8.18 -8.25 9.60
CA CYS A 149 8.35 -8.96 8.34
C CYS A 149 7.93 -10.44 8.53
N ILE A 150 7.01 -10.91 7.70
CA ILE A 150 7.05 -12.31 7.25
C ILE A 150 8.13 -12.31 6.17
N PHE A 151 9.11 -13.22 6.23
CA PHE A 151 10.14 -13.34 5.19
C PHE A 151 9.49 -13.33 3.78
N ALA A 152 9.51 -12.14 3.18
CA ALA A 152 9.05 -11.79 1.86
C ALA A 152 10.00 -10.67 1.44
N LEU A 153 10.67 -10.87 0.31
CA LEU A 153 11.79 -10.03 -0.06
C LEU A 153 11.25 -8.77 -0.76
N ASP A 154 11.57 -7.61 -0.17
CA ASP A 154 11.14 -6.29 -0.66
C ASP A 154 11.99 -5.76 -1.81
N SER A 155 12.99 -6.54 -2.24
CA SER A 155 13.88 -6.19 -3.33
C SER A 155 14.18 -7.42 -4.17
N PRO A 156 14.41 -7.26 -5.49
CA PRO A 156 14.65 -8.40 -6.35
C PRO A 156 15.96 -9.08 -5.95
N PHE A 157 15.88 -10.35 -5.57
CA PHE A 157 17.05 -11.18 -5.35
C PHE A 157 17.37 -11.95 -6.62
N LYS A 158 18.67 -12.13 -6.87
CA LYS A 158 19.11 -13.07 -7.90
C LYS A 158 18.63 -14.47 -7.53
N SER A 159 18.29 -15.25 -8.55
CA SER A 159 17.94 -16.65 -8.39
C SER A 159 19.04 -17.39 -7.63
N VAL A 160 18.65 -18.27 -6.70
CA VAL A 160 19.57 -19.02 -5.85
C VAL A 160 19.57 -20.46 -6.28
N MET A 161 20.75 -21.01 -6.56
CA MET A 161 20.91 -22.44 -6.80
C MET A 161 21.05 -23.16 -5.46
N TYR A 162 20.23 -24.16 -5.21
CA TYR A 162 20.31 -25.01 -4.02
C TYR A 162 19.92 -26.45 -4.38
N LYS A 163 20.82 -27.41 -4.12
CA LYS A 163 20.63 -28.84 -4.44
C LYS A 163 20.14 -29.07 -5.88
N ASP A 164 20.88 -28.52 -6.85
CA ASP A 164 20.61 -28.62 -8.30
C ASP A 164 19.25 -28.06 -8.77
N LYS A 165 18.57 -27.30 -7.91
CA LYS A 165 17.35 -26.56 -8.26
C LYS A 165 17.61 -25.07 -8.18
N ILE A 166 17.11 -24.34 -9.17
CA ILE A 166 17.11 -22.89 -9.18
C ILE A 166 15.83 -22.42 -8.49
N PHE A 167 15.98 -21.62 -7.45
CA PHE A 167 14.90 -20.96 -6.75
C PHE A 167 14.86 -19.49 -7.18
N HIS A 168 13.66 -19.00 -7.48
CA HIS A 168 13.40 -17.62 -7.85
C HIS A 168 12.67 -16.95 -6.70
N PRO A 169 13.36 -16.15 -5.86
CA PRO A 169 12.70 -15.51 -4.73
C PRO A 169 11.68 -14.51 -5.26
N GLY A 170 10.41 -14.64 -4.83
CA GLY A 170 9.33 -13.78 -5.28
C GLY A 170 9.54 -12.34 -4.81
N LEU A 171 9.34 -11.38 -5.71
CA LEU A 171 9.35 -9.96 -5.38
C LEU A 171 8.00 -9.54 -4.80
N ARG A 172 8.02 -8.90 -3.64
CA ARG A 172 6.84 -8.25 -3.06
C ARG A 172 6.59 -6.93 -3.77
N SER A 173 5.36 -6.71 -4.26
CA SER A 173 4.93 -5.41 -4.79
C SER A 173 3.56 -5.04 -4.27
N ASN A 174 3.45 -3.85 -3.67
CA ASN A 174 2.19 -3.29 -3.22
C ASN A 174 1.39 -2.66 -4.37
N ALA A 175 2.01 -2.51 -5.57
CA ALA A 175 1.43 -1.82 -6.72
C ALA A 175 0.03 -2.29 -7.11
N HIS A 176 -0.22 -3.60 -7.02
CA HIS A 176 -1.54 -4.16 -7.30
C HIS A 176 -2.60 -3.77 -6.28
N ILE A 177 -2.22 -3.63 -5.00
CA ILE A 177 -3.16 -3.54 -3.90
C ILE A 177 -3.76 -2.14 -3.89
N PHE A 178 -2.96 -1.08 -3.74
CA PHE A 178 -3.49 0.28 -3.83
C PHE A 178 -4.17 0.54 -5.17
N SER A 179 -3.66 0.02 -6.30
CA SER A 179 -4.29 0.23 -7.61
C SER A 179 -5.67 -0.44 -7.69
N THR A 180 -5.81 -1.64 -7.12
CA THR A 180 -7.10 -2.35 -7.04
C THR A 180 -8.08 -1.61 -6.12
N ILE A 181 -7.62 -1.19 -4.94
CA ILE A 181 -8.42 -0.45 -3.97
C ILE A 181 -8.88 0.88 -4.57
N ALA A 182 -7.98 1.60 -5.25
CA ALA A 182 -8.29 2.85 -5.93
C ALA A 182 -9.34 2.64 -7.03
N LEU A 183 -9.14 1.64 -7.90
CA LEU A 183 -10.08 1.34 -8.98
C LEU A 183 -11.46 0.96 -8.44
N ALA A 184 -11.54 0.07 -7.45
CA ALA A 184 -12.81 -0.35 -6.85
C ALA A 184 -13.50 0.83 -6.13
N THR A 185 -12.73 1.64 -5.41
CA THR A 185 -13.25 2.80 -4.68
C THR A 185 -13.84 3.84 -5.62
N MET A 186 -13.11 4.19 -6.68
CA MET A 186 -13.55 5.19 -7.66
C MET A 186 -14.77 4.71 -8.47
N THR A 187 -14.78 3.45 -8.88
CA THR A 187 -15.88 2.88 -9.69
C THR A 187 -17.15 2.63 -8.89
N CYS A 188 -17.02 2.31 -7.60
CA CYS A 188 -18.16 2.01 -6.73
C CYS A 188 -18.56 3.19 -5.81
N ALA A 189 -17.83 4.30 -5.85
CA ALA A 189 -18.06 5.48 -5.02
C ALA A 189 -18.28 5.15 -3.53
N ILE A 190 -17.43 4.29 -2.97
CA ILE A 190 -17.59 3.85 -1.57
C ILE A 190 -17.20 4.96 -0.60
N ARG A 191 -17.85 4.96 0.57
CA ARG A 191 -17.62 5.96 1.62
C ARG A 191 -16.38 5.68 2.47
N HIS A 192 -16.08 4.41 2.73
CA HIS A 192 -15.02 3.99 3.64
C HIS A 192 -14.24 2.82 3.05
N VAL A 193 -12.92 2.91 3.09
CA VAL A 193 -12.03 1.81 2.70
C VAL A 193 -11.78 0.93 3.92
N GLU A 194 -12.62 -0.07 4.13
CA GLU A 194 -12.56 -0.97 5.29
C GLU A 194 -11.52 -2.09 5.13
N ASP A 195 -11.05 -2.63 6.25
CA ASP A 195 -10.07 -3.71 6.30
C ASP A 195 -10.53 -4.99 5.57
N ASP A 196 -11.83 -5.24 5.50
CA ASP A 196 -12.42 -6.36 4.75
C ASP A 196 -12.06 -6.31 3.26
N LEU A 197 -11.92 -5.11 2.66
CA LEU A 197 -11.53 -4.99 1.26
C LEU A 197 -10.11 -5.51 1.03
N PHE A 198 -9.20 -5.22 1.96
CA PHE A 198 -7.83 -5.71 1.94
C PHE A 198 -7.75 -7.23 2.13
N LEU A 199 -8.60 -7.79 3.01
CA LEU A 199 -8.72 -9.25 3.16
C LEU A 199 -9.22 -9.92 1.88
N LEU A 200 -10.23 -9.35 1.23
CA LEU A 200 -10.76 -9.84 -0.05
C LEU A 200 -9.72 -9.73 -1.18
N VAL A 201 -8.93 -8.65 -1.21
CA VAL A 201 -7.78 -8.54 -2.12
C VAL A 201 -6.79 -9.66 -1.85
N ALA A 202 -6.42 -9.89 -0.58
CA ALA A 202 -5.46 -10.93 -0.23
C ALA A 202 -5.93 -12.34 -0.62
N GLU A 203 -7.19 -12.66 -0.32
CA GLU A 203 -7.80 -13.93 -0.69
C GLU A 203 -7.84 -14.10 -2.21
N LYS A 204 -8.32 -13.09 -2.93
CA LYS A 204 -8.49 -13.16 -4.37
C LYS A 204 -7.15 -13.25 -5.09
N LEU A 205 -6.18 -12.40 -4.72
CA LEU A 205 -4.83 -12.45 -5.26
C LEU A 205 -4.13 -13.77 -4.91
N GLY A 206 -4.30 -14.24 -3.67
CA GLY A 206 -3.81 -15.55 -3.23
C GLY A 206 -4.39 -16.71 -4.05
N SER A 207 -5.64 -16.63 -4.49
CA SER A 207 -6.29 -17.63 -5.35
C SER A 207 -5.73 -17.66 -6.78
N LEU A 208 -5.22 -16.52 -7.27
CA LEU A 208 -4.64 -16.39 -8.61
C LEU A 208 -3.23 -16.99 -8.69
N ILE A 209 -2.62 -17.31 -7.54
CA ILE A 209 -1.36 -18.05 -7.49
C ILE A 209 -1.65 -19.52 -7.79
N THR A 210 -1.30 -19.94 -9.00
CA THR A 210 -1.47 -21.31 -9.50
C THR A 210 -0.50 -22.30 -8.86
N GLN A 211 -0.81 -23.60 -8.94
CA GLN A 211 0.10 -24.66 -8.52
C GLN A 211 1.45 -24.59 -9.26
N LYS A 212 1.44 -24.22 -10.55
CA LYS A 212 2.64 -24.01 -11.36
C LYS A 212 3.56 -22.91 -10.77
N HIS A 213 2.99 -21.82 -10.26
CA HIS A 213 3.76 -20.80 -9.56
C HIS A 213 4.43 -21.39 -8.31
N LEU A 214 3.65 -22.09 -7.47
CA LEU A 214 4.15 -22.67 -6.23
C LEU A 214 5.22 -23.76 -6.47
N ASP A 215 5.07 -24.57 -7.51
CA ASP A 215 6.02 -25.62 -7.87
C ASP A 215 7.36 -25.07 -8.37
N SER A 216 7.33 -23.86 -8.95
CA SER A 216 8.53 -23.10 -9.33
C SER A 216 9.06 -22.19 -8.22
N GLY A 217 8.51 -22.28 -7.01
CA GLY A 217 8.94 -21.49 -5.84
C GLY A 217 8.38 -20.06 -5.79
N HIS A 218 7.49 -19.68 -6.70
CA HIS A 218 6.86 -18.36 -6.73
C HIS A 218 5.63 -18.32 -5.82
N ILE A 219 5.71 -17.50 -4.77
CA ILE A 219 4.59 -17.22 -3.84
C ILE A 219 3.85 -15.92 -4.16
N TYR A 220 4.24 -15.24 -5.24
CA TYR A 220 3.59 -14.04 -5.77
C TYR A 220 3.43 -14.19 -7.29
N PRO A 221 2.42 -13.55 -7.90
CA PRO A 221 2.27 -13.54 -9.35
C PRO A 221 3.36 -12.71 -10.04
N SER A 222 3.49 -12.90 -11.36
CA SER A 222 4.42 -12.13 -12.19
C SER A 222 3.97 -10.67 -12.33
N ILE A 223 4.95 -9.76 -12.38
CA ILE A 223 4.72 -8.33 -12.69
C ILE A 223 4.12 -8.15 -14.10
N SER A 224 4.33 -9.08 -15.03
CA SER A 224 3.67 -8.97 -16.35
C SER A 224 2.15 -9.16 -16.28
N THR A 225 1.64 -9.76 -15.20
CA THR A 225 0.22 -10.08 -15.03
C THR A 225 -0.53 -9.07 -14.16
N ILE A 226 0.16 -8.03 -13.66
CA ILE A 226 -0.45 -7.06 -12.74
C ILE A 226 -1.74 -6.44 -13.28
N PRO A 227 -1.77 -5.84 -14.49
CA PRO A 227 -2.95 -5.08 -14.92
C PRO A 227 -4.20 -5.97 -15.03
N GLU A 228 -4.06 -7.15 -15.63
CA GLU A 228 -5.18 -8.10 -15.76
C GLU A 228 -5.70 -8.58 -14.40
N MET A 229 -4.79 -8.83 -13.44
CA MET A 229 -5.17 -9.25 -12.08
C MET A 229 -5.89 -8.13 -11.34
N THR A 230 -5.40 -6.88 -11.45
CA THR A 230 -6.01 -5.70 -10.84
C THR A 230 -7.48 -5.56 -11.24
N ILE A 231 -7.79 -5.66 -12.54
CA ILE A 231 -9.17 -5.58 -13.04
C ILE A 231 -10.02 -6.72 -12.46
N LYS A 232 -9.51 -7.97 -12.47
CA LYS A 232 -10.25 -9.13 -11.93
C LYS A 232 -10.56 -8.98 -10.44
N ILE A 233 -9.63 -8.45 -9.67
CA ILE A 233 -9.83 -8.24 -8.23
C ILE A 233 -10.77 -7.05 -8.00
N ALA A 234 -10.64 -5.95 -8.74
CA ALA A 234 -11.54 -4.81 -8.64
C ALA A 234 -13.00 -5.20 -8.94
N VAL A 235 -13.25 -6.01 -9.97
CA VAL A 235 -14.58 -6.57 -10.25
C VAL A 235 -15.09 -7.45 -9.10
N HIS A 236 -14.22 -8.22 -8.46
CA HIS A 236 -14.58 -9.02 -7.30
C HIS A 236 -14.98 -8.14 -6.10
N LEU A 237 -14.22 -7.08 -5.82
CA LEU A 237 -14.54 -6.11 -4.78
C LEU A 237 -15.86 -5.38 -5.08
N ALA A 238 -16.06 -4.94 -6.33
CA ALA A 238 -17.31 -4.29 -6.74
C ALA A 238 -18.53 -5.18 -6.47
N LYS A 239 -18.47 -6.46 -6.86
CA LYS A 239 -19.54 -7.43 -6.57
C LYS A 239 -19.80 -7.58 -5.07
N TYR A 240 -18.76 -7.62 -4.25
CA TYR A 240 -18.91 -7.66 -2.80
C TYR A 240 -19.57 -6.38 -2.28
N LEU A 241 -19.11 -5.21 -2.71
CA LEU A 241 -19.63 -3.90 -2.28
C LEU A 241 -21.11 -3.72 -2.60
N TYR A 242 -21.54 -4.06 -3.84
CA TYR A 242 -22.96 -4.05 -4.22
C TYR A 242 -23.79 -5.02 -3.38
N LYS A 243 -23.27 -6.23 -3.13
CA LYS A 243 -23.96 -7.22 -2.28
C LYS A 243 -24.14 -6.74 -0.84
N GLN A 244 -23.16 -6.00 -0.31
CA GLN A 244 -23.20 -5.42 1.03
C GLN A 244 -23.92 -4.06 1.09
N LYS A 245 -24.44 -3.56 -0.05
CA LYS A 245 -25.08 -2.23 -0.15
C LYS A 245 -24.17 -1.08 0.30
N LYS A 246 -22.87 -1.20 -0.01
CA LYS A 246 -21.84 -0.18 0.25
C LYS A 246 -21.48 0.64 -1.00
N ALA A 247 -21.99 0.22 -2.16
CA ALA A 247 -21.92 0.88 -3.47
C ALA A 247 -23.32 1.21 -3.97
#